data_AF-D6E6R6-F1
#
_entry.id   AF-D6E6R6-F1
#
_cell.length_a   1.000
_cell.length_b   1.000
_cell.length_c   1.000
_cell.angle_alpha   90.00
_cell.angle_beta   90.00
_cell.angle_gamma   90.00
#
_symmetry.space_group_name_H-M   'P 1'
#
loop_
_entity.id
_entity.type
_entity.pdbx_description
1 polymer ?
#
loop_
_entity_poly.entity_id
_entity_poly.type
_entity_poly.pdbx_seq_one_letter_code
_entity_poly.pdbx_strand_id
1 'polypeptide(L)' 'MDEPTNHLDIRSVEALQDVLADCPCALVLVSHDERFLDALTATRWMFDVDCAEGGGLGDTHVRVKL' A
#
# COMPACT_ATOMS: atom_id res chain seq x y z
N MET A 1 5.05 6.44 3.81
CA MET A 1 4.63 7.45 2.81
C MET A 1 3.16 7.21 2.53
N ASP A 2 2.35 8.26 2.55
CA ASP A 2 0.91 8.18 2.26
C ASP A 2 0.68 8.67 0.82
N GLU A 3 0.18 7.78 -0.04
CA GLU A 3 -0.02 7.98 -1.47
C GLU A 3 1.23 8.43 -2.27
N PRO A 4 2.34 7.64 -2.22
CA PRO A 4 3.60 7.96 -2.88
C PRO A 4 3.53 7.99 -4.42
N THR A 5 2.50 7.40 -5.02
CA THR A 5 2.27 7.36 -6.48
C THR A 5 1.41 8.50 -6.99
N ASN A 6 0.91 9.37 -6.10
CA ASN A 6 -0.06 10.39 -6.48
C ASN A 6 0.55 11.47 -7.38
N HIS A 7 -0.16 11.83 -8.45
CA HIS A 7 0.28 12.81 -9.46
C HIS A 7 1.62 12.46 -10.16
N LEU A 8 2.13 11.23 -10.02
CA LEU A 8 3.33 10.76 -10.71
C LEU A 8 2.97 10.05 -12.02
N ASP A 9 3.79 10.26 -13.04
CA ASP A 9 3.76 9.45 -14.26
C ASP A 9 4.49 8.12 -14.05
N ILE A 10 4.28 7.16 -14.95
CA ILE A 10 4.82 5.80 -14.83
C ILE A 10 6.36 5.81 -14.67
N ARG A 11 7.06 6.71 -15.37
CA ARG A 11 8.52 6.83 -15.28
C ARG A 11 9.00 7.32 -13.91
N SER A 12 8.27 8.26 -13.32
CA SER A 12 8.61 8.74 -11.97
C SER A 12 8.32 7.68 -10.91
N VAL A 13 7.29 6.85 -11.10
CA VAL A 13 7.02 5.70 -10.22
C VAL A 13 8.16 4.68 -10.30
N GLU A 14 8.62 4.32 -11.51
CA GLU A 14 9.78 3.41 -11.70
C GLU A 14 11.04 3.96 -11.01
N ALA A 15 11.36 5.25 -11.21
CA ALA A 15 12.52 5.87 -10.57
C ALA A 15 12.41 5.92 -9.04
N LEU A 16 11.20 6.16 -8.51
CA LEU A 16 10.94 6.13 -7.08
C LEU A 16 11.09 4.70 -6.52
N GLN A 17 10.68 3.69 -7.27
CA GLN A 17 10.88 2.29 -6.89
C GLN A 17 12.35 1.95 -6.76
N ASP A 18 13.18 2.34 -7.74
CA ASP A 18 14.62 2.07 -7.70
C ASP A 18 15.29 2.70 -6.47
N VAL A 19 14.92 3.94 -6.15
CA VAL A 19 15.48 4.65 -4.97
C VAL A 19 15.03 4.02 -3.66
N LEU A 20 13.75 3.60 -3.57
CA LEU A 20 13.21 3.01 -2.35
C LEU A 20 13.69 1.57 -2.13
N ALA A 21 13.95 0.82 -3.21
CA ALA A 21 14.49 -0.53 -3.14
C ALA A 21 15.90 -0.56 -2.51
N ASP A 22 16.71 0.46 -2.79
CA ASP A 22 18.05 0.62 -2.22
C ASP A 22 18.06 1.40 -0.88
N CYS A 23 16.90 1.77 -0.31
CA CYS A 23 16.89 2.46 0.98
C CYS A 23 17.39 1.52 2.08
N PRO A 24 18.47 1.86 2.84
CA PRO A 24 18.95 1.06 3.96
C PRO A 24 18.05 1.22 5.21
N CYS A 25 16.77 1.51 5.01
CA CYS A 25 15.81 1.92 6.03
C CYS A 25 14.59 0.99 6.02
N ALA A 26 13.95 0.82 7.18
CA ALA A 26 12.64 0.19 7.24
C ALA A 26 11.61 1.13 6.58
N LEU A 27 10.91 0.64 5.57
CA LEU A 27 9.95 1.41 4.79
C LEU A 27 8.52 1.01 5.14
N VAL A 28 7.69 2.01 5.47
CA VAL A 28 6.23 1.83 5.65
C VAL A 28 5.52 2.61 4.55
N LEU A 29 4.85 1.89 3.66
CA LEU A 29 4.14 2.44 2.51
C LEU A 29 2.63 2.25 2.67
N VAL A 30 1.87 3.30 2.33
CA VAL A 30 0.41 3.28 2.23
C VAL A 30 0.07 3.79 0.84
N SER A 31 -0.56 2.95 0.03
CA SER A 31 -1.00 3.31 -1.33
C SER A 31 -2.18 2.44 -1.74
N HIS A 32 -2.98 2.96 -2.66
CA HIS A 32 -4.00 2.17 -3.36
C HIS A 32 -3.43 1.39 -4.57
N ASP A 33 -2.17 1.61 -4.97
CA ASP A 33 -1.54 0.90 -6.08
C ASP A 33 -0.89 -0.42 -5.63
N GLU A 34 -1.51 -1.53 -6.00
CA GLU A 34 -1.03 -2.87 -5.64
C GLU A 34 0.31 -3.22 -6.28
N ARG A 35 0.56 -2.81 -7.54
CA ARG A 35 1.82 -3.15 -8.24
C ARG A 35 3.00 -2.43 -7.62
N PHE A 36 2.79 -1.20 -7.19
CA PHE A 36 3.81 -0.42 -6.49
C PHE A 36 4.18 -1.07 -5.15
N LEU A 37 3.18 -1.48 -4.37
CA LEU A 37 3.39 -2.14 -3.09
C LEU A 37 4.07 -3.51 -3.27
N ASP A 38 3.64 -4.32 -4.24
CA ASP A 38 4.22 -5.64 -4.50
C ASP A 38 5.70 -5.57 -4.93
N ALA A 39 6.11 -4.48 -5.60
CA ALA A 39 7.49 -4.28 -6.02
C ALA A 39 8.44 -3.91 -4.86
N LEU A 40 7.94 -3.23 -3.82
CA LEU A 40 8.76 -2.63 -2.77
C LEU A 40 8.57 -3.22 -1.37
N THR A 41 7.47 -3.95 -1.14
CA THR A 41 7.13 -4.43 0.20
C THR A 41 7.21 -5.95 0.29
N ALA A 42 7.80 -6.44 1.38
CA ALA A 42 7.87 -7.87 1.69
C ALA A 42 6.68 -8.35 2.53
N THR A 43 5.84 -7.43 3.02
CA THR A 43 4.67 -7.78 3.84
C THR A 43 3.59 -6.74 3.60
N ARG A 44 2.38 -7.21 3.28
CA ARG A 44 1.24 -6.35 2.96
C ARG A 44 0.15 -6.47 4.01
N TRP A 45 -0.34 -5.33 4.48
CA TRP A 45 -1.44 -5.23 5.43
C TRP A 45 -2.64 -4.66 4.68
N MET A 46 -3.74 -5.41 4.64
CA MET A 46 -4.99 -4.98 4.01
C MET A 46 -6.04 -4.79 5.10
N PHE A 47 -6.67 -3.64 5.09
CA PHE A 47 -7.78 -3.31 5.96
C PHE A 47 -9.06 -3.43 5.14
N ASP A 48 -9.93 -4.35 5.54
CA ASP A 48 -11.26 -4.51 4.97
C ASP A 48 -12.28 -4.07 6.00
N VAL A 49 -13.33 -3.37 5.57
CA VAL A 49 -14.41 -2.92 6.44
C VAL A 49 -15.66 -3.61 5.95
N ASP A 50 -16.18 -4.53 6.77
CA ASP A 50 -17.42 -5.18 6.41
C ASP A 50 -18.57 -4.17 6.52
N CYS A 51 -19.41 -4.13 5.49
CA CYS A 51 -20.67 -3.42 5.57
C CYS A 51 -21.68 -4.31 6.30
N ALA A 52 -22.10 -3.91 7.51
CA ALA A 52 -23.12 -4.65 8.25
C ALA A 52 -24.49 -4.58 7.55
N GLU A 53 -25.27 -5.68 7.62
CA GLU A 53 -26.65 -5.71 7.16
C GLU A 53 -27.50 -4.71 7.98
N GLY A 54 -27.65 -3.49 7.45
CA GLY A 54 -28.31 -2.38 8.14
C GLY A 54 -27.68 -1.00 7.90
N GLY A 55 -26.56 -0.91 7.18
CA GLY A 55 -25.92 0.36 6.86
C GLY A 55 -25.07 0.95 7.99
N GLY A 56 -24.79 0.16 9.03
CA GLY A 56 -23.80 0.49 10.05
C GLY A 56 -22.38 0.09 9.62
N LEU A 57 -21.38 0.75 10.19
CA LEU A 57 -19.97 0.35 10.06
C LEU A 57 -19.83 -1.03 10.74
N GLY A 58 -19.59 -2.09 9.95
CA GLY A 58 -19.37 -3.44 10.47
C GLY A 58 -17.94 -3.62 10.99
N ASP A 59 -17.57 -4.86 11.28
CA ASP A 59 -16.27 -5.19 11.85
C ASP A 59 -15.13 -4.92 10.85
N THR A 60 -14.06 -4.26 11.32
CA THR A 60 -12.84 -4.04 10.53
C THR A 60 -11.95 -5.27 10.60
N HIS A 61 -11.71 -5.90 9.46
CA HIS A 61 -10.83 -7.05 9.32
C HIS A 61 -9.46 -6.64 8.79
N VAL A 62 -8.39 -7.03 9.47
CA VAL A 62 -7.01 -6.83 8.99
C VAL A 62 -6.46 -8.14 8.47
N ARG A 63 -6.09 -8.17 7.19
CA ARG A 63 -5.43 -9.32 6.53
C ARG A 63 -3.97 -9.00 6.28
N VAL A 64 -3.07 -9.79 6.87
CA VAL A 64 -1.63 -9.69 6.62
C VAL A 64 -1.23 -10.79 5.63
N LYS A 65 -0.64 -10.39 4.51
CA LYS A 65 0.01 -11.29 3.54
C LYS A 65 1.51 -11.14 3.67
N LEU A 66 2.20 -12.27 3.87
CA LEU A 66 3.65 -12.41 3.84
C LEU A 66 4.11 -12.76 2.42
#